data_AF-A0A8T2TNQ0-F1
#
_entry.id   AF-A0A8T2TNQ0-F1
#
_cell.length_a   1.000
_cell.length_b   1.000
_cell.length_c   1.000
_cell.angle_alpha   90.00
_cell.angle_beta   90.00
_cell.angle_gamma   90.00
#
_symmetry.space_group_name_H-M   'P 1'
#
loop_
_entity.id
_entity.type
_entity.pdbx_description
1 polymer ?
#
loop_
_entity_poly.entity_id
_entity_poly.type
_entity_poly.pdbx_seq_one_letter_code
_entity_poly.pdbx_strand_id
1 'polypeptide(L)'
;MKIPLPGTLKKQLVDDWEFITQLGKLIKLPRHPTVDDILKKYLEFKTKQEGVVGDAVVEILNGLRTYFDKALPAMLLYKPERAQFLEHVPENSTVAPSSVYGAEHLLRLFVKLPELLVYTNMEDDALLQLQQKLADFLKYLQKNQSVFFCSTYDGPKVDLAVDVGKERISK
;
A
#
# COMPACT_ATOMS: atom_id res chain seq x y z
N MET A 1 -18.20 -2.00 -12.67
CA MET A 1 -16.77 -2.09 -13.05
C MET A 1 -16.10 -3.22 -12.25
N LYS A 2 -15.21 -4.03 -12.87
CA LYS A 2 -14.37 -4.99 -12.14
C LYS A 2 -12.93 -4.83 -12.62
N ILE A 3 -12.01 -4.55 -11.71
CA ILE A 3 -10.57 -4.49 -12.04
C ILE A 3 -9.99 -5.88 -11.78
N PRO A 4 -9.53 -6.60 -12.81
CA PRO A 4 -9.03 -7.96 -12.64
C PRO A 4 -7.70 -7.96 -11.87
N LEU A 5 -7.72 -8.43 -10.62
CA LEU A 5 -6.50 -8.65 -9.85
C LEU A 5 -5.78 -9.94 -10.28
N PRO A 6 -4.48 -9.88 -10.61
CA PRO A 6 -3.68 -11.06 -10.87
C PRO A 6 -3.60 -12.01 -9.66
N GLY A 7 -3.51 -13.32 -9.91
CA GLY A 7 -3.56 -14.35 -8.85
C GLY A 7 -2.47 -14.22 -7.79
N THR A 8 -1.25 -13.87 -8.18
CA THR A 8 -0.13 -13.69 -7.22
C THR A 8 -0.32 -12.47 -6.31
N LEU A 9 -0.99 -11.42 -6.81
CA LEU A 9 -1.34 -10.25 -6.01
C LEU A 9 -2.53 -10.53 -5.09
N LYS A 10 -3.47 -11.39 -5.49
CA LYS A 10 -4.51 -11.89 -4.57
C LYS A 10 -3.90 -12.68 -3.42
N LYS A 11 -2.96 -13.57 -3.71
CA LYS A 11 -2.22 -14.30 -2.67
C LYS A 11 -1.51 -13.32 -1.72
N GLN A 12 -0.83 -12.31 -2.27
CA GLN A 12 -0.17 -11.27 -1.48
C GLN A 12 -1.13 -10.58 -0.49
N LEU A 13 -2.37 -10.27 -0.90
CA LEU A 13 -3.38 -9.68 -0.01
C LEU A 13 -3.82 -10.62 1.12
N VAL A 14 -3.93 -11.91 0.83
CA VAL A 14 -4.29 -12.93 1.83
C VAL A 14 -3.17 -13.07 2.85
N ASP A 15 -1.93 -13.22 2.39
CA ASP A 15 -0.74 -13.34 3.23
C ASP A 15 -0.57 -12.07 4.10
N ASP A 16 -0.74 -10.87 3.51
CA ASP A 16 -0.66 -9.57 4.20
C ASP A 16 -1.72 -9.45 5.32
N TRP A 17 -2.96 -9.86 5.04
CA TRP A 17 -4.02 -9.89 6.05
C TRP A 17 -3.69 -10.84 7.20
N GLU A 18 -3.17 -12.03 6.91
CA GLU A 18 -2.79 -13.01 7.94
C GLU A 18 -1.65 -12.47 8.82
N PHE A 19 -0.58 -11.94 8.23
CA PHE A 19 0.55 -11.40 8.97
C PHE A 19 0.15 -10.29 9.94
N ILE A 20 -0.68 -9.35 9.49
CA ILE A 20 -1.04 -8.18 10.30
C ILE A 20 -2.13 -8.51 11.30
N THR A 21 -3.20 -9.19 10.88
CA THR A 21 -4.39 -9.36 11.72
C THR A 21 -4.32 -10.57 12.63
N GLN A 22 -3.65 -11.65 12.21
CA GLN A 22 -3.55 -12.89 12.99
C GLN A 22 -2.23 -12.96 13.75
N LEU A 23 -1.11 -12.59 13.12
CA LEU A 23 0.21 -12.71 13.72
C LEU A 23 0.73 -11.41 14.37
N GLY A 24 0.01 -10.30 14.22
CA GLY A 24 0.40 -9.00 14.76
C GLY A 24 1.72 -8.47 14.20
N LYS A 25 2.14 -8.94 13.03
CA LYS A 25 3.38 -8.49 12.39
C LYS A 25 3.10 -7.27 11.52
N LEU A 26 3.84 -6.20 11.75
CA LEU A 26 3.65 -4.93 11.03
C LEU A 26 4.71 -4.76 9.95
N ILE A 27 4.35 -4.03 8.90
CA ILE A 27 5.31 -3.60 7.88
C ILE A 27 6.15 -2.47 8.47
N LYS A 28 7.47 -2.54 8.31
CA LYS A 28 8.35 -1.45 8.74
C LYS A 28 8.10 -0.18 7.92
N LEU A 29 7.95 0.95 8.61
CA LEU A 29 7.84 2.29 8.01
C LEU A 29 9.09 3.13 8.38
N PRO A 30 9.48 4.12 7.54
CA PRO A 30 8.97 4.36 6.19
C PRO A 30 9.36 3.22 5.25
N ARG A 31 8.50 2.96 4.26
CA ARG A 31 8.63 1.82 3.36
C ARG A 31 9.39 2.20 2.11
N HIS A 32 10.28 1.31 1.63
CA HIS A 32 11.04 1.54 0.40
C HIS A 32 10.94 0.36 -0.59
N PRO A 33 10.46 0.58 -1.82
CA PRO A 33 9.97 1.85 -2.37
C PRO A 33 8.63 2.30 -1.75
N THR A 34 8.43 3.62 -1.69
CA THR A 34 7.15 4.23 -1.29
C THR A 34 6.13 4.18 -2.43
N VAL A 35 4.86 4.52 -2.17
CA VAL A 35 3.86 4.70 -3.24
C VAL A 35 4.32 5.76 -4.24
N ASP A 36 4.86 6.89 -3.78
CA ASP A 36 5.40 7.92 -4.67
C ASP A 36 6.53 7.38 -5.57
N ASP A 37 7.44 6.57 -5.00
CA ASP A 37 8.50 5.91 -5.76
C ASP A 37 7.94 4.93 -6.80
N ILE A 38 6.91 4.16 -6.45
CA ILE A 38 6.28 3.17 -7.33
C ILE A 38 5.56 3.85 -8.49
N LEU A 39 4.78 4.89 -8.22
CA LEU A 39 4.07 5.67 -9.24
C LEU A 39 5.06 6.33 -10.20
N LYS A 40 6.15 6.91 -9.67
CA LYS A 40 7.23 7.48 -10.47
C LYS A 40 7.91 6.42 -11.35
N LYS A 41 8.26 5.26 -10.79
CA LYS A 41 8.88 4.15 -11.55
C LYS A 41 7.97 3.63 -12.66
N TYR A 42 6.66 3.58 -12.44
CA TYR A 42 5.70 3.22 -13.47
C TYR A 42 5.64 4.27 -14.59
N LEU A 43 5.63 5.56 -14.23
CA LEU A 43 5.66 6.64 -15.21
C LEU A 43 6.93 6.56 -16.08
N GLU A 44 8.10 6.40 -15.46
CA GLU A 44 9.38 6.22 -16.18
C GLU A 44 9.37 4.99 -17.09
N PHE A 45 8.76 3.89 -16.64
CA PHE A 45 8.57 2.69 -17.45
C PHE A 45 7.71 2.97 -18.68
N LYS A 46 6.61 3.73 -18.53
CA LYS A 46 5.74 4.12 -19.65
C LYS A 46 6.43 5.05 -20.63
N THR A 47 7.19 6.03 -20.14
CA THR A 47 8.01 6.91 -20.99
C THR A 47 8.99 6.11 -21.84
N LYS A 48 9.62 5.09 -21.26
CA LYS A 48 10.57 4.22 -22.01
C LYS A 48 9.88 3.34 -23.06
N GLN A 49 8.62 2.95 -22.86
CA GLN A 49 7.88 2.12 -23.82
C GLN A 49 7.24 2.93 -24.95
N GLU A 50 6.67 4.09 -24.64
CA GLU A 50 5.79 4.85 -25.53
C GLU A 50 6.45 6.17 -26.01
N GLY A 51 7.62 6.52 -25.48
CA GLY A 51 8.33 7.77 -25.77
C GLY A 51 7.75 8.95 -24.98
N VAL A 52 6.55 9.39 -25.34
CA VAL A 52 5.81 10.43 -24.62
C VAL A 52 4.62 9.78 -23.93
N VAL A 53 4.54 9.92 -22.61
CA VAL A 53 3.39 9.42 -21.84
C VAL A 53 2.22 10.38 -22.02
N GLY A 54 1.07 9.85 -22.41
CA GLY A 54 -0.14 10.67 -22.55
C GLY A 54 -0.64 11.22 -21.21
N ASP A 55 -1.19 12.44 -21.25
CA ASP A 55 -1.68 13.19 -20.08
C ASP A 55 -2.65 12.37 -19.20
N ALA A 56 -3.48 11.53 -19.83
CA ALA A 56 -4.41 10.65 -19.12
C ALA A 56 -3.72 9.69 -18.13
N VAL A 57 -2.51 9.18 -18.45
CA VAL A 57 -1.77 8.32 -17.52
C VAL A 57 -1.29 9.11 -16.32
N VAL A 58 -0.76 10.32 -16.55
CA VAL A 58 -0.29 11.22 -15.49
C VAL A 58 -1.44 11.58 -14.56
N GLU A 59 -2.61 11.94 -15.12
CA GLU A 59 -3.81 12.26 -14.36
C GLU A 59 -4.28 11.08 -13.50
N ILE A 60 -4.30 9.87 -14.06
CA ILE A 60 -4.68 8.66 -13.32
C ILE A 60 -3.72 8.39 -12.16
N LEU A 61 -2.41 8.57 -12.35
CA LEU A 61 -1.42 8.36 -11.28
C LEU A 61 -1.55 9.42 -10.17
N ASN A 62 -1.79 10.68 -10.53
CA ASN A 62 -2.08 11.75 -9.57
C ASN A 62 -3.38 11.48 -8.80
N GLY A 63 -4.41 10.97 -9.49
CA GLY A 63 -5.66 10.52 -8.91
C GLY A 63 -5.43 9.39 -7.91
N LEU A 64 -4.69 8.34 -8.29
CA LEU A 64 -4.34 7.22 -7.41
C LEU A 64 -3.59 7.68 -6.16
N ARG A 65 -2.61 8.58 -6.31
CA ARG A 65 -1.87 9.16 -5.18
C ARG A 65 -2.79 9.90 -4.21
N THR A 66 -3.55 10.85 -4.74
CA THR A 66 -4.50 11.65 -3.95
C THR A 66 -5.53 10.78 -3.24
N TYR A 67 -5.98 9.74 -3.94
CA TYR A 67 -6.96 8.81 -3.41
C TYR A 67 -6.36 7.92 -2.32
N PHE A 68 -5.15 7.42 -2.52
CA PHE A 68 -4.41 6.66 -1.53
C PHE A 68 -4.23 7.47 -0.23
N ASP A 69 -3.79 8.72 -0.33
CA ASP A 69 -3.57 9.59 0.83
C ASP A 69 -4.83 9.78 1.68
N LYS A 70 -6.00 9.88 1.05
CA LYS A 70 -7.29 10.01 1.75
C LYS A 70 -7.83 8.67 2.22
N ALA A 71 -7.72 7.63 1.41
CA ALA A 71 -8.29 6.32 1.67
C ALA A 71 -7.51 5.56 2.74
N LEU A 72 -6.20 5.78 2.87
CA LEU A 72 -5.36 5.05 3.82
C LEU A 72 -5.91 5.16 5.26
N PRO A 73 -6.01 6.37 5.86
CA PRO A 73 -6.59 6.50 7.20
C PRO A 73 -8.09 6.18 7.24
N ALA A 74 -8.82 6.33 6.14
CA ALA A 74 -10.27 6.07 6.15
C ALA A 74 -10.60 4.56 6.22
N MET A 75 -9.90 3.71 5.45
CA MET A 75 -10.36 2.35 5.22
C MET A 75 -9.30 1.29 4.86
N LEU A 76 -8.04 1.66 4.58
CA LEU A 76 -7.05 0.68 4.12
C LEU A 76 -6.19 0.09 5.25
N LEU A 77 -6.20 0.70 6.43
CA LEU A 77 -5.47 0.22 7.61
C LEU A 77 -6.31 -0.76 8.44
N TYR A 78 -5.71 -1.90 8.76
CA TYR A 78 -6.21 -2.79 9.80
C TYR A 78 -6.04 -2.17 11.18
N LYS A 79 -6.79 -2.68 12.17
CA LYS A 79 -6.76 -2.16 13.54
C LYS A 79 -5.33 -2.09 14.15
N PRO A 80 -4.45 -3.11 14.00
CA PRO A 80 -3.10 -3.06 14.56
C PRO A 80 -2.19 -1.97 13.96
N GLU A 81 -2.43 -1.57 12.72
CA GLU A 81 -1.59 -0.57 12.02
C GLU A 81 -1.89 0.88 12.45
N ARG A 82 -2.99 1.09 13.20
CA ARG A 82 -3.46 2.45 13.55
C ARG A 82 -2.48 3.23 14.43
N ALA A 83 -1.85 2.57 15.40
CA ALA A 83 -0.85 3.20 16.25
C ALA A 83 0.39 3.60 15.42
N GLN A 84 0.87 2.70 14.57
CA GLN A 84 2.02 2.95 13.68
C GLN A 84 1.75 4.10 12.71
N PHE A 85 0.51 4.23 12.20
CA PHE A 85 0.11 5.34 11.36
C PHE A 85 0.27 6.69 12.05
N LEU A 86 -0.22 6.83 13.29
CA LEU A 86 -0.14 8.11 14.02
C LEU A 86 1.31 8.52 14.33
N GLU A 87 2.21 7.55 14.49
CA GLU A 87 3.64 7.81 14.68
C GLU A 87 4.32 8.38 13.41
N HIS A 88 3.94 7.87 12.23
CA HIS A 88 4.61 8.21 10.97
C HIS A 88 3.89 9.27 10.15
N VAL A 89 2.60 9.49 10.40
CA VAL A 89 1.77 10.53 9.77
C VAL A 89 1.03 11.29 10.89
N PRO A 90 1.73 12.12 11.66
CA PRO A 90 1.12 12.87 12.76
C PRO A 90 0.04 13.84 12.26
N GLU A 91 -0.99 14.04 13.07
CA GLU A 91 -1.99 15.08 12.82
C GLU A 91 -1.29 16.45 12.73
N ASN A 92 -1.70 17.26 11.74
CA ASN A 92 -1.12 18.57 11.41
C ASN A 92 0.31 18.54 10.81
N SER A 93 0.82 17.36 10.42
CA SER A 93 2.05 17.29 9.62
C SER A 93 1.79 17.46 8.12
N THR A 94 2.83 17.83 7.37
CA THR A 94 2.81 17.86 5.89
C THR A 94 3.17 16.51 5.26
N VAL A 95 3.30 15.45 6.08
CA VAL A 95 3.69 14.12 5.62
C VAL A 95 2.51 13.46 4.93
N ALA A 96 2.68 13.13 3.65
CA ALA A 96 1.66 12.41 2.89
C ALA A 96 1.81 10.90 3.12
N PRO A 97 0.70 10.15 3.29
CA PRO A 97 0.78 8.69 3.36
C PRO A 97 1.52 8.04 2.19
N SER A 98 1.36 8.56 0.98
CA SER A 98 2.04 8.12 -0.24
C SER A 98 3.57 8.21 -0.18
N SER A 99 4.14 9.08 0.66
CA SER A 99 5.59 9.19 0.89
C SER A 99 6.12 8.30 2.01
N VAL A 100 5.26 7.54 2.68
CA VAL A 100 5.61 6.69 3.84
C VAL A 100 5.31 5.22 3.58
N TYR A 101 4.16 4.93 2.96
CA TYR A 101 3.66 3.57 2.76
C TYR A 101 4.08 3.00 1.40
N GLY A 102 3.97 1.69 1.24
CA GLY A 102 4.46 0.95 0.07
C GLY A 102 3.39 0.22 -0.73
N ALA A 103 3.83 -0.79 -1.48
CA ALA A 103 3.02 -1.53 -2.45
C ALA A 103 1.90 -2.35 -1.80
N GLU A 104 2.10 -2.80 -0.56
CA GLU A 104 1.14 -3.62 0.19
C GLU A 104 -0.16 -2.85 0.40
N HIS A 105 -0.07 -1.66 1.00
CA HIS A 105 -1.21 -0.78 1.24
C HIS A 105 -1.79 -0.24 -0.05
N LEU A 106 -0.95 0.09 -1.03
CA LEU A 106 -1.42 0.51 -2.36
C LEU A 106 -2.26 -0.59 -3.02
N LEU A 107 -1.88 -1.86 -2.88
CA LEU A 107 -2.62 -2.98 -3.44
C LEU A 107 -4.01 -3.13 -2.78
N ARG A 108 -4.12 -2.85 -1.48
CA ARG A 108 -5.42 -2.83 -0.78
C ARG A 108 -6.38 -1.79 -1.38
N LEU A 109 -5.86 -0.67 -1.88
CA LEU A 109 -6.67 0.34 -2.57
C LEU A 109 -7.38 -0.24 -3.79
N PHE A 110 -6.74 -1.10 -4.58
CA PHE A 110 -7.34 -1.72 -5.77
C PHE A 110 -8.49 -2.67 -5.45
N VAL A 111 -8.58 -3.19 -4.23
CA VAL A 111 -9.74 -3.96 -3.76
C VAL A 111 -10.93 -3.04 -3.46
N LYS A 112 -10.65 -1.81 -3.01
CA LYS A 112 -11.66 -0.81 -2.64
C LYS A 112 -12.12 0.10 -3.77
N LEU A 113 -11.26 0.34 -4.77
CA LEU A 113 -11.59 1.20 -5.92
C LEU A 113 -12.90 0.83 -6.62
N PRO A 114 -13.20 -0.46 -6.91
CA PRO A 114 -14.44 -0.80 -7.60
C PRO A 114 -15.70 -0.39 -6.83
N GLU A 115 -15.71 -0.52 -5.49
CA GLU A 115 -16.84 -0.11 -4.63
C GLU A 115 -17.03 1.41 -4.69
N LEU A 116 -15.94 2.16 -4.77
CA LEU A 116 -15.94 3.62 -4.69
C LEU A 116 -16.28 4.28 -6.04
N LEU A 117 -15.88 3.66 -7.14
CA LEU A 117 -16.18 4.12 -8.50
C LEU A 117 -17.65 3.88 -8.90
N VAL A 118 -18.42 3.07 -8.17
CA VAL A 118 -19.88 2.95 -8.43
C VAL A 118 -20.60 4.28 -8.20
N TYR A 119 -20.08 5.13 -7.31
CA TYR A 119 -20.68 6.42 -6.97
C TYR A 119 -20.27 7.57 -7.88
N THR A 120 -19.40 7.32 -8.87
CA THR A 120 -18.96 8.33 -9.83
C THR A 120 -19.81 8.29 -11.10
N ASN A 121 -20.31 9.44 -11.53
CA ASN A 121 -21.09 9.58 -12.77
C ASN A 121 -20.15 9.75 -13.97
N MET A 122 -19.36 8.71 -14.26
CA MET A 122 -18.45 8.67 -15.41
C MET A 122 -19.13 8.03 -16.62
N GLU A 123 -18.81 8.52 -17.81
CA GLU A 123 -19.23 7.89 -19.07
C GLU A 123 -18.59 6.51 -19.23
N ASP A 124 -19.30 5.59 -19.90
CA ASP A 124 -18.88 4.19 -20.04
C ASP A 124 -17.51 4.04 -20.71
N ASP A 125 -17.23 4.85 -21.74
CA ASP A 125 -15.95 4.82 -22.46
C ASP A 125 -14.79 5.30 -21.56
N ALA A 126 -15.00 6.36 -20.79
CA ALA A 126 -14.01 6.87 -19.84
C ALA A 126 -13.74 5.86 -18.73
N LEU A 127 -14.80 5.19 -18.24
CA LEU A 127 -14.68 4.13 -17.25
C LEU A 127 -13.91 2.92 -17.78
N LEU A 128 -14.14 2.54 -19.03
CA LEU A 128 -13.42 1.45 -19.68
C LEU A 128 -11.93 1.78 -19.84
N GLN A 129 -11.60 3.00 -20.26
CA GLN A 129 -10.22 3.46 -20.36
C GLN A 129 -9.52 3.46 -18.99
N LEU A 130 -10.18 3.97 -17.95
CA LEU A 130 -9.67 3.92 -16.58
C LEU A 130 -9.41 2.47 -16.15
N GLN A 131 -10.36 1.55 -16.40
CA GLN A 131 -10.21 0.14 -16.07
C GLN A 131 -8.98 -0.48 -16.75
N GLN A 132 -8.76 -0.17 -18.03
CA GLN A 132 -7.61 -0.69 -18.78
C GLN A 132 -6.28 -0.19 -18.21
N LYS A 133 -6.19 1.11 -17.89
CA LYS A 133 -4.96 1.70 -17.31
C LYS A 133 -4.68 1.16 -15.91
N LEU A 134 -5.70 1.00 -15.06
CA LEU A 134 -5.56 0.40 -13.73
C LEU A 134 -5.14 -1.07 -13.81
N ALA A 135 -5.71 -1.83 -14.76
CA ALA A 135 -5.32 -3.21 -14.99
C ALA A 135 -3.87 -3.34 -15.49
N ASP A 136 -3.42 -2.42 -16.34
CA ASP A 136 -2.03 -2.36 -16.79
C ASP A 136 -1.06 -2.03 -15.65
N PHE A 137 -1.42 -1.09 -14.78
CA PHE A 137 -0.65 -0.78 -13.57
C PHE A 137 -0.52 -2.01 -12.64
N LEU A 138 -1.61 -2.76 -12.42
CA LEU A 138 -1.56 -4.00 -11.63
C LEU A 138 -0.66 -5.06 -12.26
N LYS A 139 -0.63 -5.18 -13.59
CA LYS A 139 0.33 -6.06 -14.28
C LYS A 139 1.77 -5.61 -14.07
N TYR A 140 2.02 -4.30 -14.04
CA TYR A 140 3.34 -3.76 -13.72
C TYR A 140 3.75 -4.10 -12.29
N LEU A 141 2.86 -3.93 -11.30
CA LEU A 141 3.13 -4.35 -9.92
C LEU A 141 3.44 -5.85 -9.83
N GLN A 142 2.66 -6.68 -10.52
CA GLN A 142 2.88 -8.13 -10.56
C GLN A 142 4.25 -8.49 -11.13
N LYS A 143 4.66 -7.89 -12.24
CA LYS A 143 5.96 -8.15 -12.88
C LYS A 143 7.15 -7.77 -11.99
N ASN A 144 6.97 -6.80 -11.10
CA ASN A 144 8.01 -6.29 -10.20
C ASN A 144 7.76 -6.68 -8.74
N GLN A 145 6.97 -7.74 -8.51
CA GLN A 145 6.46 -8.08 -7.18
C GLN A 145 7.60 -8.31 -6.17
N SER A 146 8.70 -8.96 -6.58
CA SER A 146 9.86 -9.22 -5.72
C SER A 146 10.62 -7.96 -5.28
N VAL A 147 10.47 -6.85 -6.00
CA VAL A 147 11.14 -5.57 -5.72
C VAL A 147 10.22 -4.67 -4.89
N PHE A 148 8.91 -4.74 -5.12
CA PHE A 148 7.96 -3.82 -4.51
C PHE A 148 7.38 -4.33 -3.18
N PHE A 149 7.19 -5.64 -3.03
CA PHE A 149 6.55 -6.23 -1.85
C PHE A 149 7.60 -6.82 -0.90
N CYS A 150 7.35 -6.67 0.40
CA CYS A 150 8.23 -7.16 1.44
C CYS A 150 8.15 -8.68 1.55
N SER A 151 9.30 -9.33 1.74
CA SER A 151 9.36 -10.74 2.12
C SER A 151 9.25 -10.95 3.65
N THR A 152 9.40 -9.89 4.45
CA THR A 152 9.44 -9.97 5.92
C THR A 152 8.64 -8.87 6.58
N TYR A 153 7.90 -9.22 7.64
CA TYR A 153 7.13 -8.33 8.49
C TYR A 153 7.74 -8.38 9.91
N ASP A 154 7.86 -7.23 10.57
CA ASP A 154 8.41 -7.15 11.92
C ASP A 154 7.39 -7.70 12.91
N GLY A 155 7.79 -8.69 13.72
CA GLY A 155 6.95 -9.22 14.79
C GLY A 155 6.86 -8.26 15.99
N PRO A 156 5.90 -8.49 16.90
CA PRO A 156 5.86 -7.75 18.15
C PRO A 156 7.21 -7.90 18.86
N LYS A 157 7.81 -6.76 19.27
CA LYS A 157 8.99 -6.78 20.15
C LYS A 157 8.55 -7.45 21.44
N VAL A 158 8.97 -8.70 21.65
CA VAL A 158 8.85 -9.32 22.96
C VAL A 158 9.89 -8.62 23.81
N ASP A 159 9.47 -7.65 24.61
CA ASP A 159 10.32 -7.05 25.64
C ASP A 159 10.66 -8.17 26.63
N LEU A 160 11.83 -8.79 26.43
CA LEU A 160 12.43 -9.68 27.40
C LEU A 160 12.81 -8.83 28.61
N ALA A 161 11.84 -8.64 29.51
CA ALA A 161 12.12 -8.18 30.86
C ALA A 161 13.03 -9.23 31.51
N VAL A 162 14.31 -8.91 31.59
CA VAL A 162 15.29 -9.69 32.35
C VAL A 162 14.95 -9.49 33.82
N ASP A 163 14.24 -10.45 34.40
CA ASP A 163 14.02 -10.55 35.84
C ASP A 163 15.37 -10.86 36.50
N VAL A 164 16.07 -9.81 36.95
CA VAL A 164 17.25 -9.96 37.81
C VAL A 164 16.73 -10.25 39.22
N GLY A 165 16.42 -11.51 39.47
CA GLY A 165 16.30 -12.05 40.81
C GLY A 165 17.65 -11.93 41.52
N LYS A 166 17.81 -10.94 42.40
CA LYS A 166 18.86 -10.93 43.42
C LYS A 166 18.30 -11.44 44.75
N GLU A 167 18.46 -12.75 44.89
CA GLU A 167 18.85 -13.50 46.08
C GLU A 167 18.72 -12.81 47.44
N ARG A 168 17.77 -13.33 48.22
CA ARG A 168 17.83 -13.32 49.68
C ARG A 168 19.06 -14.11 50.11
N ILE A 169 19.95 -13.49 50.88
CA ILE A 169 20.82 -14.23 51.79
C ILE A 169 20.58 -13.67 53.19
N SER A 170 19.88 -14.46 53.99
CA SER A 170 19.83 -14.36 55.43
C SER A 170 21.13 -14.89 56.03
N LYS A 171 21.78 -14.10 56.87
CA LYS A 171 22.23 -14.47 58.23
C LYS A 171 22.91 -13.28 58.89
#